data_AF-A0A7J7P6D5-F1
#
_entry.id   AF-A0A7J7P6D5-F1
#
_cell.length_a   1.000
_cell.length_b   1.000
_cell.length_c   1.000
_cell.angle_alpha   90.00
_cell.angle_beta   90.00
_cell.angle_gamma   90.00
#
_symmetry.space_group_name_H-M   'P 1'
#
loop_
_entity.id
_entity.type
_entity.pdbx_description
1 polymer ?
#
loop_
_entity_poly.entity_id
_entity_poly.type
_entity_poly.pdbx_seq_one_letter_code
_entity_poly.pdbx_strand_id
1 'polypeptide(L)'
;MALSDSSSIDYYEKKKLACILSFMNHLIKFKEQKSMDKSAPAKHHKIPSILAKRFRTVFVEDSQKIELSGEKRNLLISYVLVLTLLADNFSTDITDIARDLKMSNVSLRDHYKNLGCKLSREGKLMLVTLPVPLQFPKPKMSRRRE
;
A
#
# COMPACT_ATOMS: atom_id res chain seq x y z
N MET A 1 14.73 -14.65 -36.17
CA MET A 1 15.49 -14.17 -34.99
C MET A 1 14.64 -13.24 -34.11
N ALA A 2 13.35 -13.53 -33.89
CA ALA A 2 12.42 -12.67 -33.14
C ALA A 2 11.78 -13.35 -31.90
N LEU A 3 12.18 -14.59 -31.59
CA LEU A 3 11.61 -15.37 -30.48
C LEU A 3 12.39 -15.20 -29.17
N SER A 4 13.57 -14.58 -29.20
CA SER A 4 14.41 -14.36 -28.02
C SER A 4 14.03 -13.10 -27.22
N ASP A 5 13.44 -12.07 -27.85
CA ASP A 5 13.13 -10.79 -27.20
C ASP A 5 11.86 -10.81 -26.32
N SER A 6 10.87 -11.66 -26.63
CA SER A 6 9.68 -11.78 -25.76
C SER A 6 10.04 -12.39 -24.41
N SER A 7 10.97 -13.35 -24.39
CA SER A 7 11.37 -14.06 -23.17
C SER A 7 12.13 -13.19 -22.16
N SER A 8 12.90 -12.21 -22.63
CA SER A 8 13.69 -11.29 -21.80
C SER A 8 12.81 -10.22 -21.15
N ILE A 9 11.80 -9.70 -21.88
CA ILE A 9 10.80 -8.75 -21.38
C ILE A 9 9.94 -9.40 -20.29
N ASP A 10 9.45 -10.63 -20.54
CA ASP A 10 8.65 -11.37 -19.56
C ASP A 10 9.43 -11.65 -18.27
N TYR A 11 10.73 -11.94 -18.38
CA TYR A 11 11.59 -12.12 -17.21
C TYR A 11 11.77 -10.83 -16.41
N TYR A 12 11.97 -9.70 -17.09
CA TYR A 12 12.14 -8.40 -16.44
C TYR A 12 10.88 -7.96 -15.69
N GLU A 13 9.70 -8.07 -16.31
CA GLU A 13 8.44 -7.70 -15.67
C GLU A 13 8.14 -8.60 -14.47
N LYS A 14 8.38 -9.91 -14.57
CA LYS A 14 8.25 -10.83 -13.43
C LYS A 14 9.21 -10.48 -12.30
N LYS A 15 10.46 -10.14 -12.62
CA LYS A 15 11.46 -9.72 -11.63
C LYS A 15 11.06 -8.42 -10.93
N LYS A 16 10.55 -7.45 -11.69
CA LYS A 16 10.04 -6.18 -11.18
C LYS A 16 8.84 -6.40 -10.25
N LEU A 17 7.87 -7.21 -10.66
CA LEU A 17 6.72 -7.59 -9.84
C LEU A 17 7.16 -8.29 -8.55
N ALA A 18 8.06 -9.27 -8.63
CA ALA A 18 8.61 -9.93 -7.45
C ALA A 18 9.31 -8.96 -6.49
N CYS A 19 10.03 -7.96 -7.03
CA CYS A 19 10.66 -6.92 -6.24
C CYS A 19 9.62 -6.03 -5.54
N ILE A 20 8.56 -5.61 -6.24
CA ILE A 20 7.46 -4.82 -5.67
C ILE A 20 6.77 -5.59 -4.55
N LEU A 21 6.40 -6.85 -4.80
CA LEU A 21 5.73 -7.71 -3.81
C LEU A 21 6.63 -7.96 -2.59
N SER A 22 7.93 -8.22 -2.80
CA SER A 22 8.90 -8.36 -1.70
C SER A 22 9.00 -7.08 -0.87
N PHE A 23 9.12 -5.93 -1.53
CA PHE A 23 9.19 -4.63 -0.85
C PHE A 23 7.91 -4.31 -0.07
N MET A 24 6.74 -4.58 -0.67
CA MET A 24 5.44 -4.43 -0.03
C MET A 24 5.32 -5.33 1.21
N ASN A 25 5.73 -6.59 1.14
CA ASN A 25 5.74 -7.49 2.30
C ASN A 25 6.63 -6.94 3.43
N HIS A 26 7.81 -6.41 3.11
CA HIS A 26 8.67 -5.78 4.11
C HIS A 26 8.02 -4.54 4.77
N LEU A 27 7.27 -3.72 4.02
CA LEU A 27 6.51 -2.59 4.56
C LEU A 27 5.38 -3.04 5.50
N ILE A 28 4.62 -4.07 5.12
CA ILE A 28 3.54 -4.61 5.94
C ILE A 28 4.11 -5.16 7.24
N LYS A 29 5.21 -5.91 7.17
CA LYS A 29 5.89 -6.44 8.36
C LYS A 29 6.46 -5.34 9.24
N PHE A 30 6.98 -4.26 8.66
CA PHE A 30 7.43 -3.08 9.41
C PHE A 30 6.27 -2.42 10.17
N LYS A 31 5.10 -2.26 9.53
CA LYS A 31 3.87 -1.77 10.18
C LYS A 31 3.46 -2.67 11.35
N GLU A 32 3.47 -3.99 11.16
CA GLU A 32 3.15 -4.96 12.22
C GLU A 32 4.13 -4.86 13.40
N GLN A 33 5.44 -4.72 13.15
CA GLN A 33 6.45 -4.55 14.21
C GLN A 33 6.29 -3.27 15.02
N LYS A 34 5.73 -2.21 14.42
CA LYS A 34 5.50 -0.90 15.06
C LYS A 34 4.09 -0.75 15.63
N SER A 35 3.28 -1.82 15.63
CA SER A 35 1.99 -1.86 16.31
C SER A 35 2.16 -2.43 17.73
N MET A 36 1.39 -1.92 18.70
CA MET A 36 1.39 -2.41 20.08
C MET A 36 0.87 -3.85 20.26
N ASP A 37 0.37 -4.50 19.20
CA ASP A 37 -0.04 -5.90 19.26
C ASP A 37 1.18 -6.82 19.40
N LYS A 38 1.48 -7.18 20.66
CA LYS A 38 2.65 -7.98 21.04
C LYS A 38 2.60 -9.42 20.53
N SER A 39 1.46 -9.86 19.95
CA SER A 39 1.25 -11.22 19.44
C SER A 39 1.73 -11.43 17.99
N ALA A 40 2.17 -10.37 17.29
CA ALA A 40 2.43 -10.47 15.86
C ALA A 40 3.66 -11.35 15.54
N PRO A 41 3.54 -12.38 14.67
CA PRO A 41 4.66 -13.21 14.20
C PRO A 41 5.73 -12.42 13.43
N ALA A 42 5.47 -11.14 13.14
CA ALA A 42 6.36 -10.23 12.43
C ALA A 42 7.62 -9.81 13.21
N LYS A 43 7.69 -10.02 14.54
CA LYS A 43 8.87 -9.66 15.34
C LYS A 43 10.17 -10.36 14.87
N HIS A 44 10.04 -11.53 14.25
CA HIS A 44 11.17 -12.31 13.74
C HIS A 44 11.43 -12.10 12.24
N HIS A 45 10.62 -11.29 11.56
CA HIS A 45 10.83 -11.01 10.14
C HIS A 45 12.09 -10.18 9.95
N LYS A 46 13.10 -10.76 9.30
CA LYS A 46 14.35 -10.08 8.99
C LYS A 46 14.12 -9.13 7.82
N ILE A 47 13.90 -7.86 8.14
CA ILE A 47 13.90 -6.79 7.15
C ILE A 47 15.36 -6.46 6.81
N PRO A 48 15.76 -6.48 5.53
CA PRO A 48 17.11 -6.06 5.11
C PRO A 48 17.47 -4.69 5.68
N SER A 49 18.71 -4.53 6.15
CA SER A 49 19.16 -3.34 6.90
C SER A 49 18.97 -2.03 6.12
N ILE A 50 19.19 -2.06 4.80
CA ILE A 50 18.97 -0.91 3.91
C ILE A 50 17.50 -0.47 3.87
N LEU A 51 16.57 -1.44 3.83
CA LEU A 51 15.13 -1.18 3.84
C LEU A 51 14.68 -0.69 5.20
N ALA A 52 15.13 -1.34 6.28
CA ALA A 52 14.83 -0.92 7.64
C ALA A 52 15.31 0.51 7.92
N LYS A 53 16.50 0.88 7.43
CA LYS A 53 17.02 2.26 7.51
C LYS A 53 16.09 3.22 6.78
N ARG A 54 15.74 2.95 5.52
CA ARG A 54 14.80 3.79 4.75
C ARG A 54 13.45 3.93 5.44
N PHE A 55 12.86 2.84 5.92
CA PHE A 55 11.55 2.87 6.57
C PHE A 55 11.57 3.72 7.83
N ARG A 56 12.65 3.63 8.64
CA ARG A 56 12.84 4.51 9.79
C ARG A 56 12.92 5.97 9.36
N THR A 57 13.73 6.30 8.35
CA THR A 57 13.88 7.68 7.88
C THR A 57 12.56 8.29 7.38
N VAL A 58 11.71 7.51 6.71
CA VAL A 58 10.46 8.02 6.10
C VAL A 58 9.29 8.04 7.09
N PHE A 59 9.15 6.96 7.88
CA PHE A 59 7.96 6.70 8.70
C PHE A 59 8.16 6.94 10.19
N VAL A 60 9.39 7.04 10.70
CA VAL A 60 9.67 7.23 12.13
C VAL A 60 10.19 8.65 12.36
N GLU A 61 9.40 9.47 13.05
CA GLU A 61 9.79 10.84 13.41
C GLU A 61 10.72 10.87 14.62
N ASP A 62 10.46 9.99 15.60
CA ASP A 62 11.25 9.87 16.81
C ASP A 62 11.67 8.41 17.01
N SER A 63 12.98 8.18 17.04
CA SER A 63 13.59 6.86 17.22
C SER A 63 13.18 6.19 18.53
N GLN A 64 12.77 6.96 19.54
CA GLN A 64 12.35 6.45 20.85
C GLN A 64 10.88 6.00 20.88
N LYS A 65 10.07 6.40 19.90
CA LYS A 65 8.66 5.97 19.83
C LYS A 65 8.54 4.56 19.27
N ILE A 66 7.91 3.70 20.06
CA ILE A 66 7.59 2.32 19.68
C ILE A 66 6.52 2.31 18.59
N GLU A 67 5.54 3.22 18.65
CA GLU A 67 4.45 3.32 17.69
C GLU A 67 4.65 4.41 16.63
N LEU A 68 4.05 4.19 15.44
CA LEU A 68 3.97 5.21 14.40
C LEU A 68 2.90 6.25 14.76
N SER A 69 3.19 7.53 14.50
CA SER A 69 2.17 8.59 14.50
C SER A 69 1.05 8.23 13.51
N GLY A 70 -0.19 8.68 13.78
CA GLY A 70 -1.34 8.43 12.93
C GLY A 70 -1.11 8.84 11.48
N GLU A 71 -0.47 9.99 11.27
CA GLU A 71 -0.12 10.51 9.95
C GLU A 71 0.89 9.61 9.22
N LYS A 72 1.95 9.18 9.90
CA LYS A 72 2.98 8.29 9.34
C LYS A 72 2.43 6.89 9.04
N ARG A 73 1.52 6.39 9.87
CA ARG A 73 0.78 5.14 9.60
C ARG A 73 -0.06 5.28 8.34
N ASN A 74 -0.80 6.37 8.19
CA ASN A 74 -1.59 6.64 6.99
C ASN A 74 -0.70 6.76 5.74
N LEU A 75 0.46 7.41 5.86
CA LEU A 75 1.46 7.49 4.78
C LEU A 75 1.96 6.11 4.37
N LEU A 76 2.31 5.25 5.34
CA LEU A 76 2.75 3.87 5.07
C LEU A 76 1.66 3.08 4.34
N ILE A 77 0.41 3.19 4.80
CA ILE A 77 -0.74 2.53 4.16
C ILE A 77 -0.86 3.02 2.71
N SER A 78 -0.84 4.33 2.47
CA SER A 78 -0.90 4.89 1.12
C SER A 78 0.21 4.36 0.21
N TYR A 79 1.44 4.21 0.72
CA TYR A 79 2.54 3.59 -0.03
C TYR A 79 2.24 2.15 -0.43
N VAL A 80 1.72 1.35 0.51
CA VAL A 80 1.32 -0.04 0.23
C VAL A 80 0.25 -0.09 -0.85
N LEU A 81 -0.80 0.74 -0.75
CA LEU A 81 -1.89 0.74 -1.75
C LEU A 81 -1.41 1.12 -3.15
N VAL A 82 -0.49 2.07 -3.28
CA VAL A 82 0.10 2.44 -4.57
C VAL A 82 0.93 1.30 -5.16
N LEU A 83 1.68 0.57 -4.33
CA LEU A 83 2.42 -0.61 -4.77
C LEU A 83 1.50 -1.75 -5.20
N THR A 84 0.39 -1.96 -4.50
CA THR A 84 -0.67 -2.90 -4.90
C THR A 84 -1.26 -2.51 -6.25
N LEU A 85 -1.62 -1.24 -6.44
CA LEU A 85 -2.11 -0.75 -7.74
C LEU A 85 -1.08 -0.97 -8.86
N LEU A 86 0.22 -0.76 -8.59
CA LEU A 86 1.27 -1.00 -9.57
C LEU A 86 1.42 -2.50 -9.92
N ALA A 87 1.21 -3.39 -8.94
CA ALA A 87 1.25 -4.83 -9.13
C ALA A 87 0.04 -5.38 -9.90
N ASP A 88 -1.14 -4.76 -9.69
CA ASP A 88 -2.42 -5.20 -10.26
C ASP A 88 -2.85 -4.40 -11.51
N ASN A 89 -1.90 -3.79 -12.23
CA ASN A 89 -2.18 -2.97 -13.42
C ASN A 89 -3.26 -1.89 -13.20
N PHE A 90 -3.23 -1.24 -12.04
CA PHE A 90 -4.12 -0.16 -11.61
C PHE A 90 -5.58 -0.56 -11.40
N SER A 91 -5.87 -1.86 -11.25
CA SER A 91 -7.19 -2.41 -10.97
C SER A 91 -7.12 -3.55 -9.95
N THR A 92 -7.54 -3.31 -8.71
CA THR A 92 -7.39 -4.25 -7.59
C THR A 92 -8.71 -4.49 -6.84
N ASP A 93 -8.90 -5.65 -6.24
CA ASP A 93 -10.01 -5.89 -5.30
C ASP A 93 -9.62 -5.42 -3.89
N ILE A 94 -10.47 -4.60 -3.28
CA ILE A 94 -10.22 -4.06 -1.93
C ILE A 94 -10.08 -5.18 -0.88
N THR A 95 -10.72 -6.33 -1.10
CA THR A 95 -10.79 -7.40 -0.10
C THR A 95 -9.45 -8.13 0.09
N ASP A 96 -8.62 -8.18 -0.95
CA ASP A 96 -7.31 -8.82 -0.91
C ASP A 96 -6.35 -8.05 -0.02
N ILE A 97 -6.21 -6.75 -0.29
CA ILE A 97 -5.30 -5.90 0.50
C ILE A 97 -5.82 -5.63 1.93
N ALA A 98 -7.13 -5.70 2.15
CA ALA A 98 -7.72 -5.56 3.47
C ALA A 98 -7.27 -6.66 4.44
N ARG A 99 -7.16 -7.89 3.94
CA ARG A 99 -6.66 -9.04 4.70
C ARG A 99 -5.19 -8.85 5.08
N ASP A 100 -4.38 -8.44 4.12
CA ASP A 100 -2.93 -8.24 4.33
C ASP A 100 -2.63 -7.11 5.31
N LEU A 101 -3.37 -6.01 5.24
CA LEU A 101 -3.19 -4.87 6.14
C LEU A 101 -3.88 -5.04 7.50
N LYS A 102 -4.73 -6.07 7.65
CA LYS A 102 -5.65 -6.28 8.78
C LYS A 102 -6.48 -5.04 9.07
N MET A 103 -7.06 -4.47 8.01
CA MET A 103 -7.86 -3.24 8.07
C MET A 103 -9.28 -3.50 7.56
N SER A 104 -10.24 -2.71 8.04
CA SER A 104 -11.60 -2.78 7.53
C SER A 104 -11.67 -2.20 6.12
N ASN A 105 -12.48 -2.81 5.26
CA ASN A 105 -12.72 -2.29 3.91
C ASN A 105 -13.16 -0.81 3.95
N VAL A 106 -13.94 -0.40 4.96
CA VAL A 106 -14.40 0.98 5.13
C VAL A 106 -13.23 1.96 5.25
N SER A 107 -12.26 1.67 6.12
CA SER A 107 -11.08 2.54 6.31
C SER A 107 -10.23 2.64 5.03
N LEU A 108 -10.09 1.53 4.30
CA LEU A 108 -9.36 1.50 3.04
C LEU A 108 -10.03 2.28 1.92
N ARG A 109 -11.37 2.37 1.91
CA ARG A 109 -12.08 3.19 0.92
C ARG A 109 -11.66 4.64 1.00
N ASP A 110 -11.47 5.18 2.19
CA ASP A 110 -11.07 6.58 2.35
C ASP A 110 -9.62 6.80 1.91
N HIS A 111 -8.72 5.86 2.18
CA HIS A 111 -7.37 5.90 1.64
C HIS A 111 -7.37 5.87 0.10
N TYR A 112 -8.12 4.96 -0.52
CA TYR A 112 -8.21 4.87 -1.97
C TYR A 112 -8.85 6.11 -2.61
N LYS A 113 -9.88 6.68 -2.00
CA LYS A 113 -10.46 7.96 -2.46
C LYS A 113 -9.43 9.09 -2.42
N ASN A 114 -8.64 9.18 -1.35
CA ASN A 114 -7.60 10.21 -1.22
C ASN A 114 -6.49 10.04 -2.26
N LEU A 115 -6.25 8.82 -2.74
CA LEU A 115 -5.35 8.53 -3.85
C LEU A 115 -5.96 8.84 -5.24
N GLY A 116 -7.23 9.24 -5.31
CA GLY A 116 -7.94 9.49 -6.56
C GLY A 116 -8.48 8.23 -7.24
N CYS A 117 -8.56 7.11 -6.52
CA CYS A 117 -9.12 5.87 -7.06
C CYS A 117 -10.65 5.94 -7.11
N LYS A 118 -11.21 5.35 -8.16
CA LYS A 118 -12.65 5.11 -8.30
C LYS A 118 -12.98 3.73 -7.77
N LEU A 119 -14.02 3.66 -6.95
CA LEU A 119 -14.55 2.40 -6.45
C LEU A 119 -15.80 2.03 -7.24
N SER A 120 -15.84 0.78 -7.69
CA SER A 120 -16.99 0.20 -8.39
C SER A 120 -17.30 -1.16 -7.79
N ARG A 121 -18.57 -1.57 -7.87
CA ARG A 121 -18.99 -2.89 -7.40
C ARG A 121 -19.31 -3.74 -8.61
N GLU A 122 -18.56 -4.81 -8.78
CA GLU A 122 -18.72 -5.75 -9.88
C GLU A 122 -19.17 -7.09 -9.29
N GLY A 123 -20.49 -7.29 -9.27
CA GLY A 123 -21.13 -8.41 -8.58
C GLY A 123 -20.81 -8.42 -7.08
N LYS A 124 -20.04 -9.43 -6.65
CA LYS A 124 -19.60 -9.59 -5.24
C LYS A 124 -18.28 -8.88 -4.93
N LEU A 125 -17.53 -8.45 -5.94
CA LEU A 125 -16.22 -7.83 -5.78
C LEU A 125 -16.34 -6.31 -5.63
N MET A 126 -15.41 -5.73 -4.88
CA MET A 126 -15.32 -4.29 -4.65
C MET A 126 -14.04 -3.79 -5.35
N LEU A 127 -14.17 -3.55 -6.65
CA LEU A 127 -13.08 -3.17 -7.53
C LEU A 127 -12.66 -1.71 -7.30
N VAL A 128 -11.36 -1.50 -7.16
CA VAL A 128 -10.71 -0.20 -7.06
C VAL A 128 -9.86 0.00 -8.29
N THR A 129 -10.13 1.08 -9.03
CA THR A 129 -9.40 1.44 -10.25
C THR A 129 -8.80 2.83 -10.12
N LEU A 130 -7.60 3.04 -10.66
CA LEU A 130 -7.02 4.37 -10.78
C LEU A 130 -7.24 4.89 -12.21
N PRO A 131 -8.28 5.73 -12.44
CA PRO A 131 -8.63 6.17 -13.79
C PRO A 131 -7.65 7.21 -14.33
N VAL A 132 -7.58 7.30 -15.67
CA VAL A 132 -6.92 8.39 -16.39
C VAL A 132 -8.01 9.27 -17.04
N PRO A 133 -7.93 10.61 -16.96
CA PRO A 133 -6.96 11.39 -16.18
C PRO A 133 -7.21 11.27 -14.67
N LEU A 134 -6.15 11.39 -13.88
CA LEU A 134 -6.21 11.25 -12.43
C LEU A 134 -7.10 12.35 -11.82
N GLN A 135 -8.10 11.93 -11.04
CA GLN A 135 -9.03 12.85 -10.39
C GLN A 135 -8.92 12.77 -8.87
N PHE A 136 -8.41 13.84 -8.25
CA PHE A 136 -8.40 13.95 -6.80
C PHE A 136 -9.73 14.51 -6.27
N PRO A 137 -10.20 14.03 -5.12
CA PRO A 137 -11.39 14.59 -4.49
C PRO A 137 -11.13 16.06 -4.15
N LYS A 138 -12.05 16.94 -4.57
CA LYS A 138 -12.00 18.35 -4.19
C LYS A 138 -12.20 18.47 -2.68
N PRO A 139 -11.36 19.22 -1.96
CA PRO A 139 -11.58 19.45 -0.53
C PRO A 139 -12.96 20.07 -0.35
N LYS A 140 -13.83 19.39 0.42
CA LYS A 140 -15.13 19.95 0.79
C LYS A 140 -14.88 21.12 1.73
N MET A 141 -14.98 22.35 1.24
CA MET A 141 -15.12 23.52 2.11
C MET A 141 -16.38 23.33 2.95
N SER A 142 -16.21 22.99 4.23
CA SER A 142 -17.28 23.02 5.20
C SER A 142 -17.73 24.47 5.33
N ARG A 143 -18.96 24.80 4.88
CA ARG A 143 -19.58 26.07 5.24
C ARG A 143 -19.80 26.05 6.74
N ARG A 144 -19.02 26.87 7.46
CA ARG A 144 -19.38 27.29 8.83
C ARG A 144 -20.81 27.79 8.75
N ARG A 145 -21.73 27.13 9.45
CA ARG A 145 -23.03 27.73 9.76
C ARG A 145 -22.72 28.75 10.85
N GLU A 146 -22.77 30.02 10.47
CA GLU A 146 -22.89 31.15 11.40
C GLU A 146 -24.26 31.10 12.07
#